data_AF-A0AA37IXT6-F1
#
_entry.id   AF-A0AA37IXT6-F1
#
_cell.length_a   1.000
_cell.length_b   1.000
_cell.length_c   1.000
_cell.angle_alpha   90.00
_cell.angle_beta   90.00
_cell.angle_gamma   90.00
#
_symmetry.space_group_name_H-M   'P 1'
#
loop_
_entity.id
_entity.type
_entity.pdbx_description
1 polymer ?
#
loop_
_entity_poly.entity_id
_entity_poly.type
_entity_poly.pdbx_seq_one_letter_code
_entity_poly.pdbx_strand_id
1 'polypeptide(L)'
;MEEKSKPKFYLKWPWNLVVYIALILVLRIFAIPVILVLSAWNKKQQPDGPAEGYCLQRTRGQLKKLWVSGILLFLGLLMGAYFVGCIVFEDFSTWEGIEYGTWIFSGVVTLLMVGLGGYLAFLYLRDAFCPEKSRLAQSIRDQLPYPEEAPPVAELFAMVDEDIKANGQWFDQVAVGRKWILGDDVTALDRVRVVAGRDEIERHTSGGRVRVTRYLELHILDDRRQTQITTLRDPKELPMILECLRLRVPEAIFCSYSDFNDYSKYSDADWRELEHQYQARKAKRADREYQKEKAAAGTNAHFILTDLRGLRSSRVDRAAVETQLAGLSEYGQHFGVELIEPLPAGQAGCLTQMGAGLVEQGLVVTAVFRQEDGTYRGWGLTTTAQQAGELFGRLLDAHQPPDLTGWEPLRAVDEPEEERPRVQLTLRETSGACRDYDFFTRRDLELAGEGLNRGRYSEVTLLVSPWYLQILAGDASDARFTARCNNPAAGQVELYETKCTDGQARQWLLDLGDGRFRPDLGQWKNITKQVLAELKKKDKAKAKANSNT
;
A
#
# COMPACT_ATOMS: atom_id res chain seq x y z
N MET A 1 -28.96 9.77 19.84
CA MET A 1 -30.29 9.32 19.39
C MET A 1 -30.07 8.16 18.44
N GLU A 2 -30.23 6.93 18.92
CA GLU A 2 -30.26 5.75 18.04
C GLU A 2 -31.53 5.83 17.19
N GLU A 3 -31.35 6.02 15.89
CA GLU A 3 -32.45 5.97 14.93
C GLU A 3 -32.97 4.51 14.89
N LYS A 4 -34.09 4.24 15.58
CA LYS A 4 -34.80 2.96 15.45
C LYS A 4 -35.27 2.81 14.01
N SER A 5 -34.51 2.06 13.22
CA SER A 5 -34.84 1.74 11.84
C SER A 5 -36.20 1.03 11.79
N LYS A 6 -37.10 1.52 10.93
CA LYS A 6 -38.43 0.92 10.73
C LYS A 6 -38.27 -0.55 10.34
N PRO A 7 -39.09 -1.49 10.87
CA PRO A 7 -39.01 -2.89 10.49
C PRO A 7 -39.35 -3.02 9.00
N LYS A 8 -38.33 -3.24 8.18
CA LYS A 8 -38.49 -3.49 6.74
C LYS A 8 -39.00 -4.93 6.59
N PHE A 9 -40.20 -5.08 6.03
CA PHE A 9 -40.80 -6.39 5.77
C PHE A 9 -40.23 -6.96 4.47
N TYR A 10 -39.68 -8.17 4.54
CA TYR A 10 -39.13 -8.90 3.40
C TYR A 10 -39.31 -10.41 3.65
N LEU A 11 -39.42 -11.21 2.58
CA LEU A 11 -39.57 -12.65 2.75
C LEU A 11 -38.23 -13.29 3.11
N LYS A 12 -38.15 -13.78 4.35
CA LYS A 12 -37.03 -14.60 4.84
C LYS A 12 -37.10 -16.00 4.24
N TRP A 13 -35.94 -16.63 4.09
CA TRP A 13 -35.88 -18.06 3.84
C TRP A 13 -36.37 -18.84 5.08
N PRO A 14 -37.05 -20.00 4.92
CA PRO A 14 -37.42 -20.67 3.67
C PRO A 14 -38.73 -20.17 3.04
N TRP A 15 -39.41 -19.20 3.64
CA TRP A 15 -40.73 -18.76 3.18
C TRP A 15 -40.73 -18.15 1.77
N ASN A 16 -39.67 -17.47 1.37
CA ASN A 16 -39.52 -17.03 -0.02
C ASN A 16 -39.60 -18.19 -1.03
N LEU A 17 -38.92 -19.31 -0.76
CA LEU A 17 -38.94 -20.51 -1.58
C LEU A 17 -40.34 -21.14 -1.60
N VAL A 18 -40.98 -21.28 -0.44
CA VAL A 18 -42.34 -21.83 -0.33
C VAL A 18 -43.33 -21.01 -1.16
N VAL A 19 -43.25 -19.67 -1.07
CA VAL A 19 -44.10 -18.78 -1.87
C VAL A 19 -43.80 -18.90 -3.36
N TYR A 20 -42.53 -19.02 -3.77
CA TYR A 20 -42.18 -19.23 -5.18
C TYR A 20 -42.71 -20.56 -5.71
N ILE A 21 -42.58 -21.64 -4.93
CA ILE A 21 -43.12 -22.96 -5.30
C ILE A 21 -44.66 -22.90 -5.40
N ALA A 22 -45.33 -22.29 -4.43
CA ALA A 22 -46.78 -22.10 -4.45
C ALA A 22 -47.23 -21.30 -5.69
N LEU A 23 -46.52 -20.22 -6.04
CA LEU A 23 -46.78 -19.44 -7.24
C LEU A 23 -46.59 -20.30 -8.51
N ILE A 24 -45.55 -21.13 -8.60
CA ILE A 24 -45.35 -22.03 -9.74
C ILE A 24 -46.47 -23.07 -9.83
N LEU A 25 -46.93 -23.63 -8.71
CA LEU A 25 -48.01 -24.60 -8.69
C LEU A 25 -49.36 -23.99 -9.13
N VAL A 26 -49.65 -22.76 -8.69
CA VAL A 26 -50.92 -22.08 -8.98
C VAL A 26 -50.93 -21.40 -10.36
N LEU A 27 -49.86 -20.68 -10.71
CA LEU A 27 -49.79 -19.83 -11.91
C LEU A 27 -48.97 -20.46 -13.05
N ARG A 28 -48.28 -21.58 -12.82
CA ARG A 28 -47.43 -22.27 -13.82
C ARG A 28 -46.43 -21.31 -14.47
N ILE A 29 -46.41 -21.24 -15.80
CA ILE A 29 -45.52 -20.34 -16.56
C ILE A 29 -45.75 -18.86 -16.21
N PHE A 30 -46.97 -18.46 -15.84
CA PHE A 30 -47.28 -17.08 -15.46
C PHE A 30 -46.69 -16.67 -14.09
N ALA A 31 -46.15 -17.63 -13.33
CA ALA A 31 -45.46 -17.35 -12.08
C ALA A 31 -44.13 -16.60 -12.28
N ILE A 32 -43.47 -16.80 -13.44
CA ILE A 32 -42.13 -16.28 -13.74
C ILE A 32 -42.04 -14.75 -13.56
N PRO A 33 -42.89 -13.92 -14.20
CA PRO A 33 -42.83 -12.47 -14.02
C PRO A 33 -43.11 -12.04 -12.57
N VAL A 34 -44.03 -12.72 -11.88
CA VAL A 34 -44.38 -12.41 -10.48
C VAL A 34 -43.20 -12.70 -9.54
N ILE A 35 -42.52 -13.83 -9.73
CA ILE A 35 -41.34 -14.23 -8.95
C ILE A 35 -40.18 -13.25 -9.19
N LEU A 36 -39.98 -12.79 -10.43
CA LEU A 36 -38.93 -11.80 -10.74
C LEU A 36 -39.19 -10.47 -10.03
N VAL A 37 -40.43 -9.99 -10.02
CA VAL A 37 -40.83 -8.77 -9.31
C VAL A 37 -40.64 -8.92 -7.80
N LEU A 38 -41.10 -10.02 -7.21
CA LEU A 38 -40.93 -10.28 -5.78
C LEU A 38 -39.45 -10.41 -5.39
N SER A 39 -38.64 -11.09 -6.20
CA SER A 39 -37.20 -11.24 -5.98
C SER A 39 -36.47 -9.89 -6.05
N ALA A 40 -36.78 -9.06 -7.04
CA ALA A 40 -36.22 -7.72 -7.18
C ALA A 40 -36.63 -6.81 -6.00
N TRP A 41 -37.89 -6.89 -5.57
CA TRP A 41 -38.39 -6.16 -4.41
C TRP A 41 -37.70 -6.61 -3.11
N ASN A 42 -37.53 -7.92 -2.91
CA ASN A 42 -36.83 -8.49 -1.75
C ASN A 42 -35.37 -8.02 -1.70
N LYS A 43 -34.68 -7.98 -2.85
CA LYS A 43 -33.30 -7.51 -2.98
C LYS A 43 -33.18 -6.02 -2.67
N LYS A 44 -34.15 -5.19 -3.10
CA LYS A 44 -34.18 -3.75 -2.82
C LYS A 44 -34.39 -3.43 -1.33
N GLN A 45 -35.04 -4.32 -0.58
CA GLN A 45 -35.27 -4.17 0.86
C GLN A 45 -34.02 -4.48 1.72
N GLN A 46 -32.94 -5.02 1.12
CA GLN A 46 -31.71 -5.45 1.79
C GLN A 46 -30.47 -4.62 1.36
N PRO A 47 -30.34 -3.35 1.80
CA PRO A 47 -29.22 -2.49 1.40
C PRO A 47 -27.88 -2.87 2.03
N ASP A 48 -27.87 -3.45 3.24
CA ASP A 48 -26.65 -3.78 4.00
C ASP A 48 -26.13 -5.21 3.77
N GLY A 49 -26.64 -5.88 2.73
CA GLY A 49 -26.39 -7.30 2.44
C GLY A 49 -27.54 -8.23 2.88
N PRO A 50 -27.45 -9.53 2.56
CA PRO A 50 -28.43 -10.52 2.95
C PRO A 50 -28.48 -10.64 4.49
N ALA A 51 -29.66 -10.48 5.08
CA ALA A 51 -29.84 -10.60 6.53
C ALA A 51 -29.53 -12.01 7.09
N GLU A 52 -29.45 -13.01 6.21
CA GLU A 52 -29.09 -14.39 6.53
C GLU A 52 -27.58 -14.63 6.50
N GLY A 53 -26.76 -13.66 6.08
CA GLY A 53 -25.33 -13.83 5.86
C GLY A 53 -24.97 -14.21 4.43
N TYR A 54 -23.77 -13.81 3.97
CA TYR A 54 -23.32 -14.03 2.60
C TYR A 54 -22.99 -15.52 2.36
N CYS A 55 -22.38 -16.17 3.35
CA CYS A 55 -22.05 -17.59 3.28
C CYS A 55 -23.31 -18.48 3.15
N LEU A 56 -24.35 -18.22 3.94
CA LEU A 56 -25.62 -18.94 3.86
C LEU A 56 -26.37 -18.68 2.55
N GLN A 57 -26.33 -17.44 2.04
CA GLN A 57 -26.91 -17.15 0.73
C GLN A 57 -26.19 -17.93 -0.37
N ARG A 58 -24.87 -18.10 -0.27
CA ARG A 58 -24.04 -18.82 -1.25
C ARG A 58 -24.34 -20.33 -1.26
N THR A 59 -24.42 -20.97 -0.08
CA THR A 59 -24.76 -22.39 0.02
C THR A 59 -26.16 -22.67 -0.53
N ARG A 60 -27.15 -21.83 -0.17
CA ARG A 60 -28.52 -21.93 -0.69
C ARG A 60 -28.62 -21.59 -2.18
N GLY A 61 -27.72 -20.75 -2.70
CA GLY A 61 -27.61 -20.45 -4.12
C GLY A 61 -27.34 -21.69 -4.99
N GLN A 62 -26.73 -22.74 -4.42
CA GLN A 62 -26.52 -24.02 -5.11
C GLN A 62 -27.82 -24.73 -5.48
N LEU A 63 -28.96 -24.40 -4.84
CA LEU A 63 -30.29 -24.92 -5.24
C LEU A 63 -30.61 -24.60 -6.70
N LYS A 64 -30.06 -23.51 -7.24
CA LYS A 64 -30.22 -23.21 -8.66
C LYS A 64 -29.65 -24.29 -9.56
N LYS A 65 -28.65 -25.08 -9.11
CA LYS A 65 -28.05 -26.20 -9.84
C LYS A 65 -28.91 -27.46 -9.86
N LEU A 66 -30.01 -27.51 -9.08
CA LEU A 66 -30.97 -28.62 -9.14
C LEU A 66 -31.56 -28.83 -10.53
N TRP A 67 -31.59 -27.81 -11.40
CA TRP A 67 -32.02 -28.00 -12.79
C TRP A 67 -31.15 -29.00 -13.56
N VAL A 68 -29.83 -29.05 -13.31
CA VAL A 68 -28.92 -30.03 -13.95
C VAL A 68 -29.28 -31.44 -13.51
N SER A 69 -29.47 -31.62 -12.19
CA SER A 69 -29.95 -32.88 -11.64
C SER A 69 -31.32 -33.25 -12.21
N GLY A 70 -32.25 -32.30 -12.31
CA GLY A 70 -33.56 -32.49 -12.91
C GLY A 70 -33.49 -32.93 -14.38
N ILE A 71 -32.58 -32.34 -15.18
CA ILE A 71 -32.34 -32.76 -16.57
C ILE A 71 -31.78 -34.19 -16.62
N LEU A 72 -30.81 -34.53 -15.76
CA LEU A 72 -30.25 -35.88 -15.71
C LEU A 72 -31.32 -36.92 -15.34
N LEU A 73 -32.15 -36.62 -14.34
CA LEU A 73 -33.27 -37.47 -13.93
C LEU A 73 -34.31 -37.60 -15.05
N PHE A 74 -34.61 -36.51 -15.75
CA PHE A 74 -35.56 -36.51 -16.87
C PHE A 74 -35.04 -37.32 -18.06
N LEU A 75 -33.78 -37.16 -18.44
CA LEU A 75 -33.14 -37.96 -19.49
C LEU A 75 -33.07 -39.44 -19.09
N GLY A 76 -32.72 -39.72 -17.83
CA GLY A 76 -32.76 -41.08 -17.29
C GLY A 76 -34.17 -41.68 -17.36
N LEU A 77 -35.21 -40.90 -17.05
CA LEU A 77 -36.60 -41.35 -17.16
C LEU A 77 -37.02 -41.64 -18.61
N LEU A 78 -36.60 -40.82 -19.58
CA LEU A 78 -36.87 -41.07 -21.00
C LEU A 78 -36.17 -42.34 -21.50
N MET A 79 -34.89 -42.51 -21.15
CA MET A 79 -34.13 -43.73 -21.50
C MET A 79 -34.70 -44.97 -20.81
N GLY A 80 -35.17 -44.84 -19.58
CA GLY A 80 -35.83 -45.92 -18.84
C GLY A 80 -37.17 -46.28 -19.46
N ALA A 81 -37.95 -45.29 -19.90
CA ALA A 81 -39.19 -45.51 -20.62
C ALA A 81 -38.97 -46.22 -21.96
N TYR A 82 -37.89 -45.89 -22.69
CA TYR A 82 -37.48 -46.61 -23.89
C TYR A 82 -37.11 -48.07 -23.56
N PHE A 83 -36.26 -48.29 -22.55
CA PHE A 83 -35.84 -49.62 -22.11
C PHE A 83 -37.03 -50.52 -21.74
N VAL A 84 -37.99 -49.99 -20.98
CA VAL A 84 -39.22 -50.70 -20.61
C VAL A 84 -40.17 -50.85 -21.79
N GLY A 85 -40.27 -49.83 -22.65
CA GLY A 85 -41.10 -49.86 -23.86
C GLY A 85 -40.71 -50.99 -24.80
N CYS A 86 -39.40 -51.19 -25.03
CA CYS A 86 -38.90 -52.33 -25.80
C CYS A 86 -39.26 -53.68 -25.16
N ILE A 87 -39.32 -53.77 -23.82
CA ILE A 87 -39.76 -55.01 -23.14
C ILE A 87 -41.26 -55.29 -23.36
N VAL A 88 -42.08 -54.23 -23.38
CA VAL A 88 -43.54 -54.35 -23.35
C VAL A 88 -44.16 -54.44 -24.75
N PHE A 89 -43.59 -53.72 -25.72
CA PHE A 89 -44.21 -53.50 -27.03
C PHE A 89 -43.50 -54.21 -28.19
N GLU A 90 -42.28 -54.72 -27.99
CA GLU A 90 -41.51 -55.38 -29.05
C GLU A 90 -41.32 -56.88 -28.78
N ASP A 91 -41.18 -57.64 -29.87
CA ASP A 91 -40.91 -59.06 -29.82
C ASP A 91 -39.41 -59.30 -29.97
N PHE A 92 -38.77 -59.74 -28.89
CA PHE A 92 -37.32 -59.98 -28.83
C PHE A 92 -36.81 -61.05 -29.82
N SER A 93 -37.72 -61.84 -30.41
CA SER A 93 -37.36 -62.86 -31.39
C SER A 93 -36.91 -62.27 -32.74
N THR A 94 -37.28 -61.02 -33.05
CA THR A 94 -36.90 -60.35 -34.30
C THR A 94 -35.61 -59.54 -34.18
N TRP A 95 -34.98 -59.52 -33.00
CA TRP A 95 -33.89 -58.60 -32.73
C TRP A 95 -32.53 -59.07 -33.26
N GLU A 96 -31.81 -58.17 -33.92
CA GLU A 96 -30.41 -58.37 -34.31
C GLU A 96 -29.42 -57.81 -33.26
N GLY A 97 -28.13 -58.12 -33.38
CA GLY A 97 -27.12 -57.79 -32.36
C GLY A 97 -27.01 -56.30 -32.00
N ILE A 98 -27.31 -55.40 -32.94
CA ILE A 98 -27.31 -53.94 -32.69
C ILE A 98 -28.49 -53.52 -31.80
N GLU A 99 -29.65 -54.16 -31.97
CA GLU A 99 -30.87 -53.83 -31.22
C GLU A 99 -30.74 -54.30 -29.76
N TYR A 100 -30.22 -55.52 -29.56
CA TYR A 100 -29.80 -55.99 -28.24
C TYR A 100 -28.78 -55.07 -27.58
N GLY A 101 -27.75 -54.65 -28.33
CA GLY A 101 -26.74 -53.70 -27.83
C GLY A 101 -27.34 -52.36 -27.40
N THR A 102 -28.27 -51.82 -28.20
CA THR A 102 -28.95 -50.54 -27.94
C THR A 102 -29.85 -50.64 -26.70
N TRP A 103 -30.57 -51.75 -26.54
CA TRP A 103 -31.40 -51.99 -25.37
C TRP A 103 -30.57 -52.08 -24.08
N ILE A 104 -29.51 -52.90 -24.05
CA ILE A 104 -28.61 -52.99 -22.89
C ILE A 104 -28.01 -51.62 -22.56
N PHE A 105 -27.53 -50.90 -23.58
CA PHE A 105 -26.99 -49.56 -23.43
C PHE A 105 -28.02 -48.61 -22.81
N SER A 106 -29.27 -48.63 -23.25
CA SER A 106 -30.34 -47.78 -22.71
C SER A 106 -30.60 -48.04 -21.22
N GLY A 107 -30.57 -49.32 -20.79
CA GLY A 107 -30.70 -49.69 -19.37
C GLY A 107 -29.53 -49.19 -18.52
N VAL A 108 -28.29 -49.37 -19.01
CA VAL A 108 -27.08 -48.91 -18.31
C VAL A 108 -27.05 -47.39 -18.18
N VAL A 109 -27.35 -46.67 -19.25
CA VAL A 109 -27.41 -45.19 -19.26
C VAL A 109 -28.49 -44.69 -18.29
N THR A 110 -29.65 -45.34 -18.24
CA THR A 110 -30.73 -45.02 -17.30
C THR A 110 -30.24 -45.09 -15.86
N LEU A 111 -29.62 -46.22 -15.47
CA LEU A 111 -29.10 -46.39 -14.11
C LEU A 111 -28.06 -45.33 -13.75
N LEU A 112 -27.14 -45.03 -14.67
CA LEU A 112 -26.10 -44.02 -14.45
C LEU A 112 -26.70 -42.62 -14.30
N MET A 113 -27.61 -42.22 -15.19
CA MET A 113 -28.23 -40.88 -15.17
C MET A 113 -29.13 -40.68 -13.96
N VAL A 114 -29.95 -41.68 -13.61
CA VAL A 114 -30.82 -41.63 -12.42
C VAL A 114 -29.99 -41.61 -11.14
N GLY A 115 -28.97 -42.47 -11.04
CA GLY A 115 -28.06 -42.52 -9.90
C GLY A 115 -27.29 -41.22 -9.70
N LEU A 116 -26.65 -40.71 -10.76
CA LEU A 116 -25.90 -39.45 -10.71
C LEU A 116 -26.82 -38.25 -10.46
N GLY A 117 -27.95 -38.18 -11.15
CA GLY A 117 -28.95 -37.13 -10.97
C GLY A 117 -29.48 -37.10 -9.54
N GLY A 118 -29.85 -38.25 -8.99
CA GLY A 118 -30.32 -38.40 -7.61
C GLY A 118 -29.26 -38.02 -6.58
N TYR A 119 -28.01 -38.48 -6.78
CA TYR A 119 -26.88 -38.12 -5.91
C TYR A 119 -26.62 -36.61 -5.90
N LEU A 120 -26.60 -35.96 -7.07
CA LEU A 120 -26.43 -34.51 -7.16
C LEU A 120 -27.60 -33.74 -6.52
N ALA A 121 -28.85 -34.19 -6.72
CA ALA A 121 -30.01 -33.61 -6.06
C ALA A 121 -29.87 -33.69 -4.53
N PHE A 122 -29.48 -34.86 -4.02
CA PHE A 122 -29.24 -35.07 -2.60
C PHE A 122 -28.16 -34.13 -2.07
N LEU A 123 -27.02 -34.00 -2.75
CA LEU A 123 -25.95 -33.09 -2.33
C LEU A 123 -26.42 -31.63 -2.27
N TYR A 124 -27.08 -31.12 -3.32
CA TYR A 124 -27.53 -29.73 -3.34
C TYR A 124 -28.62 -29.43 -2.32
N LEU A 125 -29.54 -30.39 -2.06
CA LEU A 125 -30.55 -30.25 -1.01
C LEU A 125 -29.90 -30.32 0.38
N ARG A 126 -29.02 -31.29 0.61
CA ARG A 126 -28.27 -31.44 1.87
C ARG A 126 -27.50 -30.17 2.19
N ASP A 127 -26.78 -29.60 1.23
CA ASP A 127 -25.96 -28.41 1.46
C ASP A 127 -26.82 -27.16 1.75
N ALA A 128 -28.05 -27.10 1.23
CA ALA A 128 -28.99 -26.01 1.49
C ALA A 128 -29.71 -26.12 2.84
N PHE A 129 -30.08 -27.33 3.26
CA PHE A 129 -30.82 -27.58 4.51
C PHE A 129 -29.91 -27.86 5.72
N CYS A 130 -28.75 -28.47 5.49
CA CYS A 130 -27.76 -28.82 6.49
C CYS A 130 -26.42 -28.13 6.17
N PRO A 131 -26.29 -26.82 6.43
CA PRO A 131 -25.11 -26.05 6.03
C PRO A 131 -23.80 -26.56 6.68
N GLU A 132 -23.88 -27.30 7.78
CA GLU A 132 -22.73 -27.97 8.43
C GLU A 132 -22.02 -29.03 7.62
N LYS A 133 -22.73 -29.62 6.66
CA LYS A 133 -22.15 -30.61 5.75
C LYS A 133 -21.84 -30.00 4.39
N SER A 134 -22.02 -28.68 4.23
CA SER A 134 -21.73 -27.99 2.99
C SER A 134 -20.23 -27.91 2.76
N ARG A 135 -19.83 -27.98 1.49
CA ARG A 135 -18.44 -27.79 1.05
C ARG A 135 -17.86 -26.45 1.53
N LEU A 136 -18.69 -25.40 1.56
CA LEU A 136 -18.28 -24.08 2.02
C LEU A 136 -17.89 -24.08 3.51
N ALA A 137 -18.73 -24.68 4.37
CA ALA A 137 -18.42 -24.80 5.80
C ALA A 137 -17.18 -25.66 6.06
N GLN A 138 -17.02 -26.76 5.30
CA GLN A 138 -15.82 -27.60 5.38
C GLN A 138 -14.57 -26.82 4.98
N SER A 139 -14.62 -26.03 3.90
CA SER A 139 -13.48 -25.22 3.48
C SER A 139 -12.99 -24.28 4.58
N ILE A 140 -13.88 -23.65 5.34
CA ILE A 140 -13.52 -22.76 6.45
C ILE A 140 -12.95 -23.56 7.63
N ARG A 141 -13.60 -24.68 8.01
CA ARG A 141 -13.17 -25.52 9.15
C ARG A 141 -11.78 -26.07 8.96
N ASP A 142 -11.48 -26.56 7.76
CA ASP A 142 -10.19 -27.17 7.43
C ASP A 142 -9.04 -26.15 7.46
N GLN A 143 -9.34 -24.85 7.51
CA GLN A 143 -8.36 -23.76 7.61
C GLN A 143 -8.09 -23.32 9.06
N LEU A 144 -8.87 -23.80 10.02
CA LEU A 144 -8.68 -23.48 11.43
C LEU A 144 -7.56 -24.34 12.03
N PRO A 145 -6.82 -23.82 13.04
CA PRO A 145 -5.76 -24.59 13.72
C PRO A 145 -6.25 -25.91 14.34
N TYR A 146 -7.49 -25.94 14.82
CA TYR A 146 -8.13 -27.11 15.42
C TYR A 146 -9.48 -27.39 14.73
N PRO A 147 -9.50 -28.18 13.65
CA PRO A 147 -10.73 -28.45 12.89
C PRO A 147 -11.80 -29.21 13.70
N GLU A 148 -11.38 -30.09 14.61
CA GLU A 148 -12.28 -30.91 15.45
C GLU A 148 -12.95 -30.10 16.57
N GLU A 149 -12.34 -28.98 16.99
CA GLU A 149 -12.89 -28.04 17.97
C GLU A 149 -13.51 -26.81 17.28
N ALA A 150 -13.79 -26.90 15.97
CA ALA A 150 -14.29 -25.77 15.21
C ALA A 150 -15.67 -25.31 15.74
N PRO A 151 -15.92 -23.98 15.76
CA PRO A 151 -17.20 -23.44 16.18
C PRO A 151 -18.39 -24.00 15.38
N PRO A 152 -19.62 -23.88 15.92
CA PRO A 152 -20.84 -24.13 15.16
C PRO A 152 -20.86 -23.33 13.84
N VAL A 153 -21.55 -23.83 12.81
CA VAL A 153 -21.56 -23.18 11.49
C VAL A 153 -22.06 -21.74 11.51
N ALA A 154 -23.01 -21.44 12.39
CA ALA A 154 -23.52 -20.08 12.52
C ALA A 154 -22.38 -19.10 12.88
N GLU A 155 -21.51 -19.49 13.81
CA GLU A 155 -20.35 -18.70 14.21
C GLU A 155 -19.26 -18.72 13.14
N LEU A 156 -19.00 -19.86 12.51
CA LEU A 156 -18.04 -19.97 11.41
C LEU A 156 -18.36 -19.02 10.25
N PHE A 157 -19.63 -19.02 9.82
CA PHE A 157 -20.10 -18.12 8.77
C PHE A 157 -20.15 -16.68 9.24
N ALA A 158 -20.51 -16.41 10.50
CA ALA A 158 -20.46 -15.06 11.05
C ALA A 158 -19.04 -14.48 10.99
N MET A 159 -17.99 -15.24 11.29
CA MET A 159 -16.60 -14.75 11.19
C MET A 159 -16.23 -14.26 9.77
N VAL A 160 -16.69 -14.98 8.74
CA VAL A 160 -16.44 -14.61 7.34
C VAL A 160 -17.36 -13.46 6.95
N ASP A 161 -18.65 -13.55 7.27
CA ASP A 161 -19.66 -12.57 6.90
C ASP A 161 -19.41 -11.21 7.56
N GLU A 162 -18.91 -11.16 8.80
CA GLU A 162 -18.52 -9.93 9.49
C GLU A 162 -17.31 -9.27 8.81
N ASP A 163 -16.30 -10.06 8.42
CA ASP A 163 -15.14 -9.53 7.68
C ASP A 163 -15.54 -8.98 6.31
N ILE A 164 -16.35 -9.73 5.56
CA ILE A 164 -16.85 -9.29 4.25
C ILE A 164 -17.78 -8.09 4.38
N LYS A 165 -18.62 -8.02 5.42
CA LYS A 165 -19.50 -6.87 5.65
C LYS A 165 -18.72 -5.61 6.01
N ALA A 166 -17.66 -5.73 6.81
CA ALA A 166 -16.87 -4.59 7.27
C ALA A 166 -15.83 -4.13 6.23
N ASN A 167 -15.18 -5.06 5.53
CA ASN A 167 -14.00 -4.79 4.71
C ASN A 167 -14.11 -5.27 3.25
N GLY A 168 -15.23 -5.90 2.89
CA GLY A 168 -15.40 -6.62 1.63
C GLY A 168 -15.50 -5.70 0.41
N GLN A 169 -14.61 -5.93 -0.55
CA GLN A 169 -14.72 -5.42 -1.91
C GLN A 169 -15.32 -6.50 -2.81
N TRP A 170 -16.42 -6.17 -3.49
CA TRP A 170 -17.15 -7.10 -4.33
C TRP A 170 -16.75 -6.95 -5.79
N PHE A 171 -16.48 -8.09 -6.43
CA PHE A 171 -16.14 -8.21 -7.83
C PHE A 171 -16.92 -9.38 -8.44
N ASP A 172 -17.96 -9.06 -9.21
CA ASP A 172 -18.98 -10.03 -9.66
C ASP A 172 -19.56 -10.89 -8.52
N GLN A 173 -19.07 -12.12 -8.35
CA GLN A 173 -19.50 -13.04 -7.30
C GLN A 173 -18.41 -13.37 -6.27
N VAL A 174 -17.26 -12.71 -6.35
CA VAL A 174 -16.15 -12.84 -5.39
C VAL A 174 -16.16 -11.62 -4.47
N ALA A 175 -16.02 -11.85 -3.16
CA ALA A 175 -15.79 -10.80 -2.18
C ALA A 175 -14.41 -10.96 -1.53
N VAL A 176 -13.62 -9.90 -1.55
CA VAL A 176 -12.29 -9.86 -0.92
C VAL A 176 -12.38 -9.01 0.34
N GLY A 177 -12.31 -9.66 1.51
CA GLY A 177 -12.29 -9.02 2.83
C GLY A 177 -10.89 -8.62 3.30
N ARG A 178 -10.72 -8.48 4.61
CA ARG A 178 -9.40 -8.25 5.22
C ARG A 178 -8.72 -9.57 5.60
N LYS A 179 -9.50 -10.58 6.01
CA LYS A 179 -9.02 -11.90 6.41
C LYS A 179 -9.44 -12.99 5.43
N TRP A 180 -10.58 -12.84 4.77
CA TRP A 180 -11.17 -13.90 3.95
C TRP A 180 -11.42 -13.47 2.51
N ILE A 181 -11.32 -14.43 1.59
CA ILE A 181 -11.82 -14.35 0.22
C ILE A 181 -13.02 -15.28 0.11
N LEU A 182 -14.18 -14.74 -0.23
CA LEU A 182 -15.40 -15.49 -0.46
C LEU A 182 -15.64 -15.62 -1.97
N GLY A 183 -15.57 -16.84 -2.51
CA GLY A 183 -15.90 -17.17 -3.90
C GLY A 183 -16.92 -18.30 -3.97
N ASP A 184 -16.66 -19.31 -4.81
CA ASP A 184 -17.40 -20.58 -4.72
C ASP A 184 -17.03 -21.38 -3.45
N ASP A 185 -15.78 -21.26 -3.00
CA ASP A 185 -15.27 -21.70 -1.70
C ASP A 185 -14.77 -20.47 -0.89
N VAL A 186 -14.35 -20.66 0.37
CA VAL A 186 -13.73 -19.61 1.19
C VAL A 186 -12.25 -19.92 1.39
N THR A 187 -11.38 -18.93 1.23
CA THR A 187 -9.94 -19.06 1.56
C THR A 187 -9.47 -17.88 2.42
N ALA A 188 -8.70 -18.16 3.46
CA ALA A 188 -8.06 -17.18 4.31
C ALA A 188 -6.89 -16.53 3.55
N LEU A 189 -6.83 -15.20 3.58
CA LEU A 189 -5.84 -14.40 2.84
C LEU A 189 -4.40 -14.74 3.25
N ASP A 190 -4.16 -15.10 4.52
CA ASP A 190 -2.84 -15.47 5.06
C ASP A 190 -2.33 -16.83 4.56
N ARG A 191 -3.25 -17.70 4.11
CA ARG A 191 -2.98 -19.03 3.55
C ARG A 191 -2.75 -19.01 2.05
N VAL A 192 -3.08 -17.93 1.35
CA VAL A 192 -2.89 -17.81 -0.10
C VAL A 192 -1.39 -17.87 -0.43
N ARG A 193 -1.03 -18.71 -1.42
CA ARG A 193 0.36 -18.87 -1.90
C ARG A 193 0.53 -18.49 -3.35
N VAL A 194 -0.37 -18.97 -4.21
CA VAL A 194 -0.32 -18.70 -5.65
C VAL A 194 -1.70 -18.29 -6.14
N VAL A 195 -1.75 -17.26 -6.98
CA VAL A 195 -2.99 -16.74 -7.57
C VAL A 195 -2.78 -16.60 -9.08
N ALA A 196 -3.75 -17.10 -9.85
CA ALA A 196 -3.78 -16.94 -11.31
C ALA A 196 -5.18 -16.61 -11.80
N GLY A 197 -5.25 -15.75 -12.83
CA GLY A 197 -6.48 -15.52 -13.59
C GLY A 197 -6.42 -16.27 -14.91
N ARG A 198 -7.48 -17.01 -15.23
CA ARG A 198 -7.69 -17.64 -16.53
C ARG A 198 -8.68 -16.80 -17.34
N ASP A 199 -8.23 -16.24 -18.45
CA ASP A 199 -9.08 -15.60 -19.46
C ASP A 199 -8.71 -16.16 -20.84
N GLU A 200 -9.37 -17.26 -21.21
CA GLU A 200 -9.08 -17.99 -22.45
C GLU A 200 -10.32 -18.12 -23.30
N ILE A 201 -10.18 -17.94 -24.61
CA ILE A 201 -11.25 -18.14 -25.58
C ILE A 201 -10.88 -19.35 -26.44
N GLU A 202 -11.50 -20.49 -26.15
CA GLU A 202 -11.37 -21.70 -26.96
C GLU A 202 -12.37 -21.68 -28.12
N ARG A 203 -11.87 -21.99 -29.32
CA ARG A 203 -12.68 -22.09 -30.53
C ARG A 203 -12.69 -23.55 -30.99
N HIS A 204 -13.84 -24.20 -30.88
CA HIS A 204 -14.05 -25.54 -31.40
C HIS A 204 -14.76 -25.46 -32.75
N THR A 205 -14.12 -25.96 -33.80
CA THR A 205 -14.74 -26.09 -35.12
C THR A 205 -15.21 -27.52 -35.30
N SER A 206 -16.52 -27.73 -35.46
CA SER A 206 -17.09 -29.03 -35.80
C SER A 206 -18.19 -28.86 -36.84
N GLY A 207 -18.12 -29.64 -37.92
CA GLY A 207 -19.13 -29.64 -38.99
C GLY A 207 -19.43 -28.28 -39.62
N GLY A 208 -18.42 -27.41 -39.78
CA GLY A 208 -18.58 -26.07 -40.35
C GLY A 208 -19.13 -24.99 -39.40
N ARG A 209 -19.43 -25.33 -38.14
CA ARG A 209 -19.78 -24.35 -37.09
C ARG A 209 -18.61 -24.12 -36.14
N VAL A 210 -18.32 -22.85 -35.85
CA VAL A 210 -17.34 -22.46 -34.84
C VAL A 210 -18.08 -22.18 -33.54
N ARG A 211 -17.83 -23.00 -32.51
CA ARG A 211 -18.27 -22.76 -31.14
C ARG A 211 -17.16 -22.03 -30.39
N VAL A 212 -17.49 -20.88 -29.82
CA VAL A 212 -16.56 -20.08 -29.02
C VAL A 212 -16.95 -20.21 -27.55
N THR A 213 -16.05 -20.76 -26.73
CA THR A 213 -16.22 -20.87 -25.28
C THR A 213 -15.17 -19.99 -24.61
N ARG A 214 -15.59 -19.07 -23.73
CA ARG A 214 -14.68 -18.26 -22.93
C ARG A 214 -14.63 -18.80 -21.50
N TYR A 215 -13.44 -19.14 -21.03
CA TYR A 215 -13.18 -19.49 -19.64
C TYR A 215 -12.68 -18.24 -18.93
N LEU A 216 -13.42 -17.82 -17.92
CA LEU A 216 -13.09 -16.68 -17.08
C LEU A 216 -13.12 -17.14 -15.63
N GLU A 217 -11.95 -17.42 -15.06
CA GLU A 217 -11.84 -18.08 -13.76
C GLU A 217 -10.71 -17.48 -12.92
N LEU A 218 -10.94 -17.38 -11.61
CA LEU A 218 -9.93 -17.08 -10.61
C LEU A 218 -9.48 -18.39 -9.95
N HIS A 219 -8.18 -18.63 -9.95
CA HIS A 219 -7.53 -19.79 -9.34
C HIS A 219 -6.66 -19.32 -8.17
N ILE A 220 -6.88 -19.91 -6.99
CA ILE A 220 -6.14 -19.63 -5.76
C ILE A 220 -5.64 -20.95 -5.20
N LEU A 221 -4.33 -21.05 -4.97
CA LEU A 221 -3.69 -22.17 -4.30
C LEU A 221 -3.28 -21.76 -2.88
N ASP A 222 -3.71 -22.53 -1.90
CA ASP A 222 -3.40 -22.30 -0.49
C ASP A 222 -2.18 -23.09 0.00
N ASP A 223 -1.80 -22.89 1.26
CA ASP A 223 -0.68 -23.56 1.92
C ASP A 223 -0.88 -25.08 2.11
N ARG A 224 -2.14 -25.54 2.04
CA ARG A 224 -2.56 -26.95 2.12
C ARG A 224 -2.59 -27.62 0.74
N ARG A 225 -2.14 -26.92 -0.31
CA ARG A 225 -2.18 -27.35 -1.72
C ARG A 225 -3.61 -27.60 -2.24
N GLN A 226 -4.60 -26.93 -1.67
CA GLN A 226 -5.97 -26.94 -2.16
C GLN A 226 -6.19 -25.78 -3.11
N THR A 227 -6.81 -26.08 -4.26
CA THR A 227 -7.14 -25.09 -5.28
C THR A 227 -8.59 -24.66 -5.14
N GLN A 228 -8.81 -23.37 -4.84
CA GLN A 228 -10.09 -22.73 -5.03
C GLN A 228 -10.19 -22.22 -6.48
N ILE A 229 -11.27 -22.61 -7.15
CA ILE A 229 -11.62 -22.12 -8.50
C ILE A 229 -12.93 -21.37 -8.37
N THR A 230 -12.99 -20.14 -8.87
CA THR A 230 -14.24 -19.38 -8.96
C THR A 230 -14.42 -18.83 -10.36
N THR A 231 -15.50 -19.24 -11.03
CA THR A 231 -15.84 -18.72 -12.36
C THR A 231 -16.35 -17.28 -12.25
N LEU A 232 -16.09 -16.43 -13.23
CA LEU A 232 -16.58 -15.05 -13.28
C LEU A 232 -17.45 -14.87 -14.53
N ARG A 233 -18.33 -13.88 -14.50
CA ARG A 233 -19.23 -13.53 -15.62
C ARG A 233 -18.71 -12.35 -16.43
N ASP A 234 -18.10 -11.37 -15.77
CA ASP A 234 -17.60 -10.16 -16.41
C ASP A 234 -16.06 -10.19 -16.52
N PRO A 235 -15.50 -10.18 -17.75
CA PRO A 235 -14.05 -10.20 -17.96
C PRO A 235 -13.31 -9.00 -17.38
N LYS A 236 -13.98 -7.86 -17.17
CA LYS A 236 -13.35 -6.68 -16.58
C LYS A 236 -13.05 -6.86 -15.10
N GLU A 237 -13.79 -7.74 -14.42
CA GLU A 237 -13.67 -7.97 -12.98
C GLU A 237 -12.42 -8.79 -12.62
N LEU A 238 -12.00 -9.72 -13.49
CA LEU A 238 -10.83 -10.55 -13.24
C LEU A 238 -9.53 -9.74 -12.95
N PRO A 239 -9.10 -8.79 -13.81
CA PRO A 239 -7.91 -8.00 -13.50
C PRO A 239 -8.09 -7.13 -12.25
N MET A 240 -9.30 -6.63 -11.98
CA MET A 240 -9.58 -5.83 -10.77
C MET A 240 -9.43 -6.66 -9.49
N ILE A 241 -9.91 -7.91 -9.49
CA ILE A 241 -9.71 -8.85 -8.39
C ILE A 241 -8.22 -9.14 -8.18
N LEU A 242 -7.48 -9.40 -9.27
CA LEU A 242 -6.05 -9.67 -9.18
C LEU A 242 -5.27 -8.50 -8.59
N GLU A 243 -5.59 -7.26 -8.99
CA GLU A 243 -5.00 -6.06 -8.39
C GLU A 243 -5.38 -5.90 -6.90
N CYS A 244 -6.64 -6.13 -6.55
CA CYS A 244 -7.08 -6.12 -5.16
C CYS A 244 -6.30 -7.14 -4.31
N LEU A 245 -6.13 -8.36 -4.83
CA LEU A 245 -5.36 -9.41 -4.18
C LEU A 245 -3.87 -9.08 -4.08
N ARG A 246 -3.28 -8.43 -5.09
CA ARG A 246 -1.89 -7.96 -5.03
C ARG A 246 -1.68 -6.97 -3.90
N LEU A 247 -2.68 -6.13 -3.62
CA LEU A 247 -2.62 -5.19 -2.49
C LEU A 247 -2.82 -5.88 -1.14
N ARG A 248 -3.70 -6.88 -1.08
CA ARG A 248 -4.04 -7.58 0.17
C ARG A 248 -3.00 -8.64 0.57
N VAL A 249 -2.45 -9.36 -0.41
CA VAL A 249 -1.48 -10.46 -0.22
C VAL A 249 -0.34 -10.34 -1.24
N PRO A 250 0.50 -9.29 -1.18
CA PRO A 250 1.63 -9.13 -2.08
C PRO A 250 2.73 -10.20 -1.90
N GLU A 251 2.66 -11.00 -0.83
CA GLU A 251 3.58 -12.10 -0.55
C GLU A 251 3.29 -13.33 -1.43
N ALA A 252 2.05 -13.44 -1.93
CA ALA A 252 1.62 -14.49 -2.83
C ALA A 252 2.23 -14.30 -4.24
N ILE A 253 2.42 -15.40 -4.95
CA ILE A 253 2.91 -15.41 -6.32
C ILE A 253 1.72 -15.19 -7.27
N PHE A 254 1.81 -14.17 -8.11
CA PHE A 254 0.86 -13.93 -9.19
C PHE A 254 1.47 -14.42 -10.50
N CYS A 255 0.90 -15.48 -11.06
CA CYS A 255 1.41 -16.11 -12.27
C CYS A 255 0.36 -16.18 -13.38
N SER A 256 0.78 -16.61 -14.56
CA SER A 256 -0.12 -16.93 -15.65
C SER A 256 -0.87 -18.24 -15.36
N TYR A 257 -2.02 -18.45 -16.00
CA TYR A 257 -2.78 -19.69 -15.84
C TYR A 257 -1.98 -20.93 -16.30
N SER A 258 -1.15 -20.81 -17.33
CA SER A 258 -0.32 -21.94 -17.80
C SER A 258 0.65 -22.41 -16.71
N ASP A 259 1.28 -21.47 -16.00
CA ASP A 259 2.26 -21.78 -14.97
C ASP A 259 1.60 -22.25 -13.67
N PHE A 260 0.34 -21.84 -13.42
CA PHE A 260 -0.42 -22.20 -12.22
C PHE A 260 -0.49 -23.73 -12.01
N ASN A 261 -0.70 -24.47 -13.10
CA ASN A 261 -0.83 -25.92 -13.03
C ASN A 261 0.47 -26.61 -12.57
N ASP A 262 1.62 -26.01 -12.85
CA ASP A 262 2.91 -26.53 -12.41
C ASP A 262 3.05 -26.43 -10.89
N TYR A 263 2.64 -25.31 -10.28
CA TYR A 263 2.62 -25.13 -8.83
C TYR A 263 1.76 -26.18 -8.10
N SER A 264 0.64 -26.59 -8.69
CA SER A 264 -0.22 -27.63 -8.11
C SER A 264 0.43 -29.02 -8.10
N LYS A 265 1.45 -29.24 -8.95
CA LYS A 265 2.17 -30.51 -9.11
C LYS A 265 3.55 -30.50 -8.43
N TYR A 266 3.88 -29.46 -7.66
CA TYR A 266 5.17 -29.36 -6.99
C TYR A 266 5.44 -30.56 -6.08
N SER A 267 6.69 -31.01 -6.09
CA SER A 267 7.15 -31.99 -5.13
C SER A 267 7.17 -31.39 -3.72
N ASP A 268 7.29 -32.24 -2.68
CA ASP A 268 7.40 -31.75 -1.31
C ASP A 268 8.64 -30.87 -1.08
N ALA A 269 9.72 -31.11 -1.83
CA ALA A 269 10.92 -30.28 -1.75
C ALA A 269 10.67 -28.89 -2.33
N ASP A 270 10.09 -28.81 -3.52
CA ASP A 270 9.78 -27.54 -4.20
C ASP A 270 8.75 -26.73 -3.41
N TRP A 271 7.78 -27.40 -2.80
CA TRP A 271 6.79 -26.75 -1.94
C TRP A 271 7.41 -26.12 -0.69
N ARG A 272 8.37 -26.79 -0.04
CA ARG A 272 9.09 -26.22 1.11
C ARG A 272 9.89 -24.99 0.71
N GLU A 273 10.51 -25.01 -0.46
CA GLU A 273 11.23 -23.85 -0.98
C GLU A 273 10.27 -22.68 -1.26
N LEU A 274 9.12 -22.96 -1.87
CA LEU A 274 8.07 -21.96 -2.09
C LEU A 274 7.59 -21.33 -0.76
N GLU A 275 7.36 -22.15 0.26
CA GLU A 275 6.97 -21.69 1.59
C GLU A 275 8.07 -20.84 2.24
N HIS A 276 9.33 -21.27 2.15
CA HIS A 276 10.47 -20.51 2.67
C HIS A 276 10.56 -19.12 2.00
N GLN A 277 10.39 -19.05 0.69
CA GLN A 277 10.36 -17.79 -0.04
C GLN A 277 9.16 -16.92 0.34
N TYR A 278 7.98 -17.51 0.56
CA TYR A 278 6.80 -16.80 1.04
C TYR A 278 7.06 -16.15 2.41
N GLN A 279 7.58 -16.92 3.37
CA GLN A 279 7.92 -16.43 4.70
C GLN A 279 9.00 -15.33 4.64
N ALA A 280 10.01 -15.48 3.77
CA ALA A 280 11.03 -14.46 3.56
C ALA A 280 10.45 -13.14 3.03
N ARG A 281 9.50 -13.18 2.07
CA ARG A 281 8.80 -11.99 1.57
C ARG A 281 7.96 -11.32 2.66
N LYS A 282 7.25 -12.13 3.45
CA LYS A 282 6.43 -11.66 4.57
C LYS A 282 7.27 -10.96 5.65
N ALA A 283 8.37 -11.58 6.07
CA ALA A 283 9.30 -10.99 7.05
C ALA A 283 9.88 -9.65 6.56
N LYS A 284 10.36 -9.61 5.30
CA LYS A 284 10.89 -8.38 4.69
C LYS A 284 9.87 -7.23 4.66
N ARG A 285 8.58 -7.55 4.50
CA ARG A 285 7.52 -6.54 4.55
C ARG A 285 7.28 -6.04 5.97
N ALA A 286 7.15 -6.95 6.94
CA ALA A 286 6.97 -6.59 8.34
C ALA A 286 8.12 -5.68 8.82
N ASP A 287 9.36 -6.00 8.45
CA ASP A 287 10.52 -5.15 8.74
C ASP A 287 10.39 -3.76 8.10
N ARG A 288 9.96 -3.67 6.84
CA ARG A 288 9.75 -2.38 6.18
C ARG A 288 8.66 -1.55 6.84
N GLU A 289 7.57 -2.17 7.27
CA GLU A 289 6.47 -1.50 7.97
C GLU A 289 6.94 -1.01 9.35
N TYR A 290 7.65 -1.85 10.10
CA TYR A 290 8.29 -1.48 11.37
C TYR A 290 9.27 -0.31 11.22
N GLN A 291 10.13 -0.33 10.19
CA GLN A 291 11.06 0.78 9.91
C GLN A 291 10.31 2.07 9.53
N LYS A 292 9.20 1.98 8.80
CA LYS A 292 8.35 3.14 8.49
C LYS A 292 7.69 3.71 9.74
N GLU A 293 7.15 2.86 10.60
CA GLU A 293 6.52 3.26 11.87
C GLU A 293 7.54 3.90 12.81
N LYS A 294 8.73 3.30 12.95
CA LYS A 294 9.85 3.88 13.69
C LYS A 294 10.29 5.23 13.11
N ALA A 295 10.36 5.36 11.79
CA ALA A 295 10.68 6.62 11.12
C ALA A 295 9.59 7.69 11.31
N ALA A 296 8.31 7.29 11.36
CA ALA A 296 7.19 8.19 11.61
C ALA A 296 7.12 8.65 13.07
N ALA A 297 7.47 7.78 14.02
CA ALA A 297 7.49 8.09 15.44
C ALA A 297 8.66 9.03 15.84
N GLY A 298 9.78 9.00 15.12
CA GLY A 298 11.01 9.74 15.46
C GLY A 298 11.15 11.15 14.87
N THR A 299 10.06 11.82 14.48
CA THR A 299 10.15 13.15 13.83
C THR A 299 9.41 14.22 14.64
N ASN A 300 10.08 14.86 15.61
CA ASN A 300 9.59 16.14 16.13
C ASN A 300 10.00 17.27 15.19
N ALA A 301 9.04 17.78 14.42
CA ALA A 301 9.26 18.87 13.46
C ALA A 301 9.66 20.21 14.10
N HIS A 302 9.62 20.34 15.43
CA HIS A 302 9.91 21.58 16.17
C HIS A 302 11.37 21.74 16.58
N PHE A 303 12.20 20.70 16.43
CA PHE A 303 13.59 20.70 16.93
C PHE A 303 14.60 20.32 15.85
N ILE A 304 15.83 20.82 16.00
CA ILE A 304 16.98 20.49 15.17
C ILE A 304 18.10 20.00 16.09
N LEU A 305 18.53 18.75 15.93
CA LEU A 305 19.66 18.18 16.64
C LEU A 305 20.92 18.35 15.80
N THR A 306 21.91 19.05 16.34
CA THR A 306 23.30 19.03 15.90
C THR A 306 24.02 17.93 16.67
N ASP A 307 24.42 16.86 15.99
CA ASP A 307 25.09 15.71 16.61
C ASP A 307 26.54 16.02 17.02
N LEU A 308 27.20 15.06 17.67
CA LEU A 308 28.61 15.17 18.11
C LEU A 308 29.61 15.41 16.96
N ARG A 309 29.20 15.21 15.70
CA ARG A 309 30.02 15.41 14.49
C ARG A 309 29.72 16.76 13.82
N GLY A 310 28.82 17.55 14.38
CA GLY A 310 28.35 18.81 13.80
C GLY A 310 27.29 18.66 12.71
N LEU A 311 26.75 17.45 12.48
CA LEU A 311 25.72 17.21 11.49
C LEU A 311 24.34 17.57 12.07
N ARG A 312 23.61 18.43 11.36
CA ARG A 312 22.27 18.88 11.75
C ARG A 312 21.19 17.94 11.19
N SER A 313 20.24 17.55 12.03
CA SER A 313 19.12 16.68 11.68
C SER A 313 17.81 17.21 12.28
N SER A 314 16.74 17.20 11.49
CA SER A 314 15.36 17.47 11.95
C SER A 314 14.66 16.21 12.50
N ARG A 315 15.39 15.10 12.62
CA ARG A 315 14.88 13.84 13.20
C ARG A 315 15.31 13.77 14.65
N VAL A 316 14.57 14.52 15.48
CA VAL A 316 14.85 14.62 16.91
C VAL A 316 13.79 13.87 17.68
N ASP A 317 14.22 12.80 18.35
CA ASP A 317 13.43 12.08 19.34
C ASP A 317 14.29 11.84 20.59
N ARG A 318 13.65 11.37 21.67
CA ARG A 318 14.33 11.10 22.93
C ARG A 318 15.48 10.11 22.76
N ALA A 319 15.28 9.06 21.96
CA ALA A 319 16.30 8.04 21.71
C ALA A 319 17.53 8.60 20.97
N ALA A 320 17.34 9.53 20.04
CA ALA A 320 18.41 10.22 19.34
C ALA A 320 19.28 11.03 20.31
N VAL A 321 18.66 11.76 21.24
CA VAL A 321 19.39 12.51 22.27
C VAL A 321 20.08 11.60 23.28
N GLU A 322 19.42 10.53 23.73
CA GLU A 322 20.04 9.51 24.61
C GLU A 322 21.26 8.86 23.94
N THR A 323 21.21 8.64 22.63
CA THR A 323 22.34 8.15 21.83
C THR A 323 23.50 9.15 21.81
N GLN A 324 23.23 10.46 21.67
CA GLN A 324 24.28 11.49 21.73
C GLN A 324 24.87 11.61 23.13
N LEU A 325 24.03 11.57 24.18
CA LEU A 325 24.49 11.59 25.58
C LEU A 325 25.41 10.40 25.89
N ALA A 326 25.06 9.20 25.41
CA ALA A 326 25.91 8.02 25.57
C ALA A 326 27.22 8.10 24.76
N GLY A 327 27.26 8.91 23.71
CA GLY A 327 28.43 9.11 22.85
C GLY A 327 29.42 10.15 23.35
N LEU A 328 29.10 10.92 24.40
CA LEU A 328 30.00 11.91 25.01
C LEU A 328 31.12 11.20 25.79
N SER A 329 32.30 11.06 25.17
CA SER A 329 33.44 10.35 25.77
C SER A 329 34.68 11.21 26.00
N GLU A 330 34.80 12.34 25.29
CA GLU A 330 35.99 13.19 25.33
C GLU A 330 35.65 14.63 25.75
N TYR A 331 36.58 15.29 26.45
CA TYR A 331 36.42 16.71 26.83
C TYR A 331 36.32 17.59 25.58
N GLY A 332 35.37 18.53 25.60
CA GLY A 332 35.08 19.44 24.48
C GLY A 332 34.05 18.92 23.48
N GLN A 333 33.68 17.63 23.54
CA GLN A 333 32.55 17.12 22.77
C GLN A 333 31.24 17.71 23.31
N HIS A 334 30.39 18.16 22.39
CA HIS A 334 29.09 18.70 22.70
C HIS A 334 28.11 18.41 21.55
N PHE A 335 26.82 18.37 21.88
CA PHE A 335 25.74 18.34 20.90
C PHE A 335 24.68 19.37 21.31
N GLY A 336 23.88 19.82 20.34
CA GLY A 336 22.90 20.88 20.54
C GLY A 336 21.53 20.55 19.96
N VAL A 337 20.48 20.92 20.66
CA VAL A 337 19.09 20.87 20.22
C VAL A 337 18.58 22.30 20.11
N GLU A 338 18.36 22.76 18.89
CA GLU A 338 17.79 24.07 18.59
C GLU A 338 16.28 23.96 18.40
N LEU A 339 15.55 24.97 18.86
CA LEU A 339 14.11 25.08 18.70
C LEU A 339 13.80 25.95 17.47
N ILE A 340 12.96 25.45 16.57
CA ILE A 340 12.52 26.23 15.40
C ILE A 340 11.62 27.39 15.83
N GLU A 341 10.73 27.13 16.79
CA GLU A 341 9.91 28.15 17.43
C GLU A 341 10.41 28.37 18.87
N PRO A 342 10.88 29.57 19.24
CA PRO A 342 11.33 29.85 20.60
C PRO A 342 10.24 29.60 21.64
N LEU A 343 10.58 28.88 22.71
CA LEU A 343 9.61 28.45 23.72
C LEU A 343 9.58 29.41 24.90
N PRO A 344 8.44 30.03 25.26
CA PRO A 344 8.38 31.01 26.34
C PRO A 344 8.61 30.36 27.70
N ALA A 345 9.51 30.95 28.51
CA ALA A 345 9.90 30.48 29.83
C ALA A 345 9.76 31.59 30.90
N GLY A 346 8.65 32.33 30.84
CA GLY A 346 8.32 33.38 31.81
C GLY A 346 9.40 34.46 31.88
N GLN A 347 9.88 34.74 33.10
CA GLN A 347 10.88 35.79 33.36
C GLN A 347 12.28 35.49 32.81
N ALA A 348 12.55 34.24 32.39
CA ALA A 348 13.83 33.85 31.80
C ALA A 348 13.94 34.20 30.30
N GLY A 349 12.84 34.61 29.65
CA GLY A 349 12.78 34.88 28.21
C GLY A 349 12.27 33.68 27.42
N CYS A 350 12.66 33.56 26.14
CA CYS A 350 12.29 32.44 25.26
C CYS A 350 13.48 31.50 25.05
N LEU A 351 13.33 30.22 25.38
CA LEU A 351 14.33 29.19 25.10
C LEU A 351 14.50 29.01 23.59
N THR A 352 15.74 29.12 23.11
CA THR A 352 16.09 28.96 21.69
C THR A 352 16.94 27.73 21.43
N GLN A 353 17.75 27.31 22.41
CA GLN A 353 18.67 26.20 22.27
C GLN A 353 18.91 25.52 23.62
N MET A 354 19.07 24.21 23.61
CA MET A 354 19.57 23.42 24.73
C MET A 354 20.65 22.46 24.23
N GLY A 355 21.77 22.32 24.93
CA GLY A 355 22.86 21.43 24.54
C GLY A 355 23.41 20.67 25.73
N ALA A 356 24.26 19.69 25.46
CA ALA A 356 25.05 19.04 26.49
C ALA A 356 26.46 18.80 26.00
N GLY A 357 27.43 18.94 26.90
CA GLY A 357 28.83 18.72 26.60
C GLY A 357 29.62 18.26 27.81
N LEU A 358 30.76 17.62 27.54
CA LEU A 358 31.68 17.16 28.57
C LEU A 358 32.77 18.20 28.78
N VAL A 359 32.83 18.78 29.98
CA VAL A 359 33.88 19.73 30.41
C VAL A 359 34.70 19.13 31.56
N GLU A 360 35.80 19.77 31.97
CA GLU A 360 36.68 19.27 33.05
C GLU A 360 35.92 19.00 34.37
N GLN A 361 34.83 19.73 34.61
CA GLN A 361 34.00 19.62 35.81
C GLN A 361 32.91 18.53 35.70
N GLY A 362 32.81 17.83 34.56
CA GLY A 362 31.81 16.78 34.29
C GLY A 362 30.89 17.11 33.11
N LEU A 363 29.77 16.38 33.04
CA LEU A 363 28.73 16.63 32.04
C LEU A 363 27.94 17.90 32.42
N VAL A 364 27.89 18.86 31.51
CA VAL A 364 27.14 20.10 31.68
C VAL A 364 26.08 20.20 30.60
N VAL A 365 24.84 20.46 31.02
CA VAL A 365 23.74 20.83 30.12
C VAL A 365 23.68 22.35 30.04
N THR A 366 23.57 22.89 28.83
CA THR A 366 23.47 24.32 28.58
C THR A 366 22.09 24.66 28.01
N ALA A 367 21.56 25.82 28.37
CA ALA A 367 20.30 26.33 27.85
C ALA A 367 20.44 27.82 27.54
N VAL A 368 20.02 28.23 26.33
CA VAL A 368 20.14 29.60 25.83
C VAL A 368 18.76 30.21 25.68
N PHE A 369 18.56 31.37 26.31
CA PHE A 369 17.30 32.10 26.29
C PHE A 369 17.48 33.47 25.64
N ARG A 370 16.60 33.78 24.70
CA ARG A 370 16.45 35.12 24.10
C ARG A 370 15.59 35.99 25.02
N GLN A 371 16.14 37.11 25.46
CA GLN A 371 15.46 38.12 26.28
C GLN A 371 14.58 39.06 25.43
N GLU A 372 13.73 39.86 26.07
CA GLU A 372 12.87 40.85 25.38
C GLU A 372 13.67 41.96 24.69
N ASP A 373 14.86 42.29 25.21
CA ASP A 373 15.78 43.28 24.64
C ASP A 373 16.60 42.76 23.44
N GLY A 374 16.37 41.51 23.03
CA GLY A 374 17.07 40.85 21.93
C GLY A 374 18.41 40.22 22.32
N THR A 375 18.86 40.35 23.56
CA THR A 375 20.09 39.70 24.05
C THR A 375 19.87 38.22 24.33
N TYR A 376 20.96 37.44 24.28
CA TYR A 376 20.95 36.02 24.63
C TYR A 376 21.64 35.80 25.96
N ARG A 377 21.04 34.96 26.82
CA ARG A 377 21.62 34.54 28.09
C ARG A 377 21.73 33.02 28.14
N GLY A 378 22.94 32.54 28.39
CA GLY A 378 23.22 31.12 28.59
C GLY A 378 23.18 30.74 30.06
N TRP A 379 22.66 29.56 30.35
CA TRP A 379 22.66 28.94 31.66
C TRP A 379 23.31 27.56 31.56
N GLY A 380 24.08 27.16 32.57
CA GLY A 380 24.74 25.86 32.65
C GLY A 380 24.32 25.11 33.91
N LEU A 381 24.13 23.80 33.79
CA LEU A 381 23.86 22.89 34.91
C LEU A 381 24.79 21.68 34.82
N THR A 382 25.66 21.51 35.82
CA THR A 382 26.46 20.29 35.99
C THR A 382 25.58 19.15 36.48
N THR A 383 25.54 18.05 35.73
CA THR A 383 24.52 17.01 35.92
C THR A 383 25.04 15.61 35.55
N THR A 384 24.26 14.57 35.88
CA THR A 384 24.50 13.19 35.42
C THR A 384 23.82 12.92 34.08
N ALA A 385 24.27 11.88 33.36
CA ALA A 385 23.69 11.49 32.07
C ALA A 385 22.19 11.13 32.16
N GLN A 386 21.77 10.52 33.28
CA GLN A 386 20.37 10.19 33.53
C GLN A 386 19.50 11.46 33.67
N GLN A 387 19.95 12.42 34.49
CA GLN A 387 19.26 13.69 34.67
C GLN A 387 19.24 14.55 33.40
N ALA A 388 20.33 14.54 32.63
CA ALA A 388 20.37 15.19 31.32
C ALA A 388 19.32 14.59 30.38
N GLY A 389 19.24 13.26 30.29
CA GLY A 389 18.22 12.55 29.50
C GLY A 389 16.79 12.92 29.89
N GLU A 390 16.50 13.07 31.19
CA GLU A 390 15.18 13.51 31.67
C GLU A 390 14.85 14.97 31.30
N LEU A 391 15.83 15.87 31.31
CA LEU A 391 15.64 17.27 30.90
C LEU A 391 15.30 17.36 29.41
N PHE A 392 16.07 16.67 28.56
CA PHE A 392 15.77 16.61 27.13
C PHE A 392 14.46 15.89 26.83
N GLY A 393 14.15 14.82 27.58
CA GLY A 393 12.87 14.12 27.45
C GLY A 393 11.68 15.04 27.74
N ARG A 394 11.73 15.82 28.83
CA ARG A 394 10.68 16.81 29.14
C ARG A 394 10.55 17.88 28.06
N LEU A 395 11.67 18.35 27.49
CA LEU A 395 11.65 19.32 26.40
C LEU A 395 11.01 18.73 25.13
N LEU A 396 11.42 17.53 24.71
CA LEU A 396 10.98 16.91 23.46
C LEU A 396 9.55 16.35 23.55
N ASP A 397 9.19 15.73 24.67
CA ASP A 397 7.91 15.05 24.83
C ASP A 397 6.80 16.02 25.26
N ALA A 398 7.11 16.96 26.16
CA ALA A 398 6.11 17.86 26.78
C ALA A 398 6.24 19.33 26.36
N HIS A 399 7.20 19.68 25.50
CA HIS A 399 7.46 21.08 25.07
C HIS A 399 7.56 22.03 26.27
N GLN A 400 8.23 21.58 27.33
CA GLN A 400 8.37 22.34 28.57
C GLN A 400 9.82 22.84 28.71
N PRO A 401 10.05 24.15 28.94
CA PRO A 401 11.39 24.66 29.19
C PRO A 401 11.92 24.15 30.54
N PRO A 402 13.25 24.07 30.71
CA PRO A 402 13.84 23.62 31.97
C PRO A 402 13.54 24.63 33.10
N ASP A 403 13.34 24.12 34.31
CA ASP A 403 13.37 24.95 35.53
C ASP A 403 14.82 25.35 35.81
N LEU A 404 15.07 26.66 35.88
CA LEU A 404 16.40 27.24 36.08
C LEU A 404 16.88 27.21 37.53
N THR A 405 16.10 26.63 38.44
CA THR A 405 16.51 26.43 39.84
C THR A 405 17.80 25.60 39.91
N GLY A 406 18.89 26.19 40.39
CA GLY A 406 20.20 25.54 40.50
C GLY A 406 21.09 25.63 39.26
N TRP A 407 20.66 26.34 38.21
CA TRP A 407 21.50 26.63 37.05
C TRP A 407 22.39 27.85 37.31
N GLU A 408 23.62 27.82 36.83
CA GLU A 408 24.55 28.93 36.93
C GLU A 408 24.53 29.75 35.63
N PRO A 409 24.53 31.09 35.69
CA PRO A 409 24.60 31.92 34.51
C PRO A 409 25.98 31.75 33.86
N LEU A 410 25.99 31.35 32.59
CA LEU A 410 27.22 31.31 31.81
C LEU A 410 27.62 32.75 31.50
N ARG A 411 28.86 33.13 31.82
CA ARG A 411 29.39 34.41 31.35
C ARG A 411 29.31 34.39 29.83
N ALA A 412 28.72 35.44 29.26
CA ALA A 412 28.82 35.69 27.84
C ALA A 412 30.31 35.74 27.51
N VAL A 413 30.82 34.67 26.94
CA VAL A 413 32.01 34.80 26.12
C VAL A 413 31.49 35.60 24.94
N ASP A 414 31.97 36.84 24.80
CA ASP A 414 31.96 37.54 23.52
C ASP A 414 32.82 36.70 22.58
N GLU A 415 32.35 35.51 22.22
CA GLU A 415 32.75 34.93 20.94
C GLU A 415 32.21 35.94 19.94
N PRO A 416 33.08 36.55 19.11
CA PRO A 416 32.57 37.31 17.99
C PRO A 416 31.54 36.42 17.33
N GLU A 417 30.39 36.99 17.01
CA GLU A 417 29.46 36.37 16.08
C GLU A 417 30.32 36.00 14.87
N GLU A 418 30.82 34.76 14.82
CA GLU A 418 31.44 34.22 13.63
C GLU A 418 30.32 34.38 12.63
N GLU A 419 30.46 35.36 11.73
CA GLU A 419 29.46 35.72 10.74
C GLU A 419 29.00 34.40 10.11
N ARG A 420 27.86 33.91 10.59
CA ARG A 420 27.42 32.55 10.27
C ARG A 420 27.35 32.51 8.76
N PRO A 421 28.02 31.55 8.10
CA PRO A 421 28.12 31.59 6.65
C PRO A 421 26.70 31.59 6.09
N ARG A 422 26.36 32.68 5.39
CA ARG A 422 25.03 32.81 4.79
C ARG A 422 24.85 31.67 3.80
N VAL A 423 23.91 30.79 4.09
CA VAL A 423 23.57 29.65 3.25
C VAL A 423 22.19 29.87 2.63
N GLN A 424 22.06 29.55 1.35
CA GLN A 424 20.79 29.60 0.64
C GLN A 424 20.79 28.62 -0.53
N LEU A 425 19.74 27.81 -0.64
CA LEU A 425 19.48 26.97 -1.81
C LEU A 425 18.23 27.49 -2.52
N THR A 426 18.36 27.77 -3.81
CA THR A 426 17.26 28.23 -4.65
C THR A 426 17.03 27.23 -5.78
N LEU A 427 15.80 26.75 -5.91
CA LEU A 427 15.36 25.82 -6.95
C LEU A 427 14.38 26.54 -7.88
N ARG A 428 14.70 26.59 -9.17
CA ARG A 428 13.77 27.10 -10.20
C ARG A 428 13.26 25.95 -11.04
N GLU A 429 11.96 25.74 -11.02
CA GLU A 429 11.28 24.77 -11.87
C GLU A 429 11.21 25.25 -13.33
N THR A 430 11.12 24.30 -14.26
CA THR A 430 10.95 24.59 -15.70
C THR A 430 9.66 25.36 -15.99
N SER A 431 8.67 25.30 -15.08
CA SER A 431 7.44 26.11 -15.09
C SER A 431 7.68 27.60 -14.79
N GLY A 432 8.85 27.96 -14.28
CA GLY A 432 9.21 29.31 -13.82
C GLY A 432 9.03 29.54 -12.32
N ALA A 433 8.42 28.60 -11.58
CA ALA A 433 8.27 28.71 -10.13
C ALA A 433 9.64 28.65 -9.41
N CYS A 434 9.83 29.51 -8.40
CA CYS A 434 11.07 29.59 -7.62
C CYS A 434 10.77 29.22 -6.16
N ARG A 435 11.67 28.45 -5.54
CA ARG A 435 11.63 28.13 -4.11
C ARG A 435 12.99 28.39 -3.51
N ASP A 436 13.00 29.18 -2.44
CA ASP A 436 14.20 29.55 -1.71
C ASP A 436 14.19 28.84 -0.35
N TYR A 437 15.34 28.31 0.03
CA TYR A 437 15.56 27.58 1.27
C TYR A 437 16.76 28.17 1.98
N ASP A 438 16.52 28.78 3.13
CA ASP A 438 17.59 29.30 4.00
C ASP A 438 18.24 28.20 4.84
N PHE A 439 17.72 26.96 4.76
CA PHE A 439 18.26 25.75 5.39
C PHE A 439 18.08 24.54 4.46
N PHE A 440 19.12 23.71 4.31
CA PHE A 440 19.09 22.50 3.46
C PHE A 440 20.06 21.44 3.97
N THR A 441 19.79 20.17 3.64
CA THR A 441 20.64 19.02 3.96
C THR A 441 21.41 18.55 2.73
N ARG A 442 22.41 17.69 2.94
CA ARG A 442 23.10 16.98 1.84
C ARG A 442 22.10 16.24 0.95
N ARG A 443 21.05 15.65 1.52
CA ARG A 443 20.01 14.94 0.76
C ARG A 443 19.22 15.90 -0.12
N ASP A 444 18.95 17.12 0.34
CA ASP A 444 18.28 18.14 -0.47
C ASP A 444 19.13 18.56 -1.66
N LEU A 445 20.46 18.66 -1.48
CA LEU A 445 21.39 18.90 -2.58
C LEU A 445 21.45 17.73 -3.58
N GLU A 446 21.43 16.48 -3.09
CA GLU A 446 21.32 15.29 -3.96
C GLU A 446 20.04 15.31 -4.80
N LEU A 447 18.92 15.65 -4.16
CA LEU A 447 17.61 15.75 -4.82
C LEU A 447 17.53 16.95 -5.77
N ALA A 448 18.19 18.07 -5.45
CA ALA A 448 18.30 19.21 -6.34
C ALA A 448 19.08 18.85 -7.61
N GLY A 449 20.20 18.15 -7.46
CA GLY A 449 20.98 17.61 -8.58
C GLY A 449 20.22 16.58 -9.41
N GLU A 450 19.50 15.65 -8.77
CA GLU A 450 18.64 14.68 -9.47
C GLU A 450 17.46 15.36 -10.20
N GLY A 451 16.91 16.43 -9.60
CA GLY A 451 15.86 17.25 -10.20
C GLY A 451 16.31 18.02 -11.44
N LEU A 452 17.56 18.50 -11.46
CA LEU A 452 18.18 19.06 -12.66
C LEU A 452 18.27 18.02 -13.79
N ASN A 453 18.78 16.82 -13.49
CA ASN A 453 18.91 15.74 -14.46
C ASN A 453 17.55 15.31 -15.05
N ARG A 454 16.55 15.15 -14.20
CA ARG A 454 15.19 14.76 -14.62
C ARG A 454 14.42 15.87 -15.34
N GLY A 455 15.02 17.05 -15.55
CA GLY A 455 14.38 18.19 -16.21
C GLY A 455 13.27 18.85 -15.39
N ARG A 456 13.22 18.57 -14.08
CA ARG A 456 12.28 19.20 -13.15
C ARG A 456 12.68 20.64 -12.86
N TYR A 457 13.98 20.87 -12.70
CA TYR A 457 14.55 22.19 -12.44
C TYR A 457 15.28 22.69 -13.68
N SER A 458 15.01 23.93 -14.07
CA SER A 458 15.78 24.63 -15.10
C SER A 458 17.04 25.26 -14.53
N GLU A 459 17.06 25.53 -13.21
CA GLU A 459 18.17 26.19 -12.53
C GLU A 459 18.20 25.79 -11.04
N VAL A 460 19.41 25.56 -10.53
CA VAL A 460 19.69 25.41 -9.09
C VAL A 460 20.79 26.38 -8.71
N THR A 461 20.58 27.15 -7.66
CA THR A 461 21.57 28.08 -7.12
C THR A 461 21.85 27.74 -5.67
N LEU A 462 23.14 27.66 -5.33
CA LEU A 462 23.63 27.34 -4.00
C LEU A 462 24.59 28.45 -3.55
N LEU A 463 24.21 29.14 -2.49
CA LEU A 463 25.04 30.08 -1.76
C LEU A 463 25.50 29.38 -0.49
N VAL A 464 26.81 29.30 -0.30
CA VAL A 464 27.45 28.95 0.96
C VAL A 464 28.58 29.93 1.13
N SER A 465 28.35 31.02 1.87
CA SER A 465 29.30 32.13 1.98
C SER A 465 30.73 31.62 2.25
N PRO A 466 31.74 32.07 1.49
CA PRO A 466 31.70 33.16 0.50
C PRO A 466 31.41 32.71 -0.95
N TRP A 467 31.11 31.43 -1.16
CA TRP A 467 30.93 30.83 -2.48
C TRP A 467 29.47 30.90 -2.96
N TYR A 468 29.33 31.16 -4.25
CA TYR A 468 28.08 31.15 -5.01
C TYR A 468 28.25 30.23 -6.21
N LEU A 469 27.38 29.24 -6.34
CA LEU A 469 27.35 28.31 -7.47
C LEU A 469 25.94 28.26 -8.07
N GLN A 470 25.83 28.49 -9.36
CA GLN A 470 24.60 28.42 -10.12
C GLN A 470 24.75 27.40 -11.24
N ILE A 471 23.81 26.46 -11.34
CA ILE A 471 23.79 25.43 -12.38
C ILE A 471 22.52 25.59 -13.20
N LEU A 472 22.71 25.83 -14.49
CA LEU A 472 21.65 26.03 -15.47
C LEU A 472 21.51 24.75 -16.31
N ALA A 473 20.29 24.24 -16.43
CA ALA A 473 19.97 23.16 -17.36
C ALA A 473 20.18 23.65 -18.80
N GLY A 474 20.79 22.81 -19.63
CA GLY A 474 20.95 23.05 -21.07
C GLY A 474 19.62 22.96 -21.81
N ASP A 475 19.59 23.45 -23.05
CA ASP A 475 18.45 23.24 -23.93
C ASP A 475 18.50 21.84 -24.59
N ALA A 476 17.43 21.45 -25.28
CA ALA A 476 17.32 20.15 -25.94
C ALA A 476 18.39 19.89 -27.03
N SER A 477 19.20 20.89 -27.40
CA SER A 477 20.27 20.79 -28.39
C SER A 477 21.67 20.67 -27.80
N ASP A 478 21.87 21.06 -26.54
CA ASP A 478 23.14 20.94 -25.80
C ASP A 478 22.87 20.28 -24.44
N ALA A 479 22.97 18.94 -24.38
CA ALA A 479 22.72 18.10 -23.20
C ALA A 479 23.70 18.31 -22.02
N ARG A 480 24.43 19.43 -22.01
CA ARG A 480 25.42 19.80 -20.98
C ARG A 480 24.90 20.96 -20.13
N PHE A 481 25.10 20.84 -18.82
CA PHE A 481 24.79 21.90 -17.87
C PHE A 481 25.80 23.03 -17.99
N THR A 482 25.37 24.25 -17.66
CA THR A 482 26.27 25.39 -17.53
C THR A 482 26.40 25.74 -16.05
N ALA A 483 27.61 25.65 -15.51
CA ALA A 483 27.91 26.07 -14.14
C ALA A 483 28.52 27.47 -14.13
N ARG A 484 28.05 28.30 -13.21
CA ARG A 484 28.57 29.64 -12.95
C ARG A 484 28.97 29.77 -11.49
N CYS A 485 30.14 30.31 -11.24
CA CYS A 485 30.68 30.42 -9.89
C CYS A 485 31.41 31.74 -9.68
N ASN A 486 31.38 32.29 -8.47
CA ASN A 486 32.20 33.46 -8.09
C ASN A 486 33.63 33.05 -7.71
N ASN A 487 34.56 34.02 -7.67
CA ASN A 487 35.90 33.85 -7.09
C ASN A 487 36.03 34.66 -5.78
N PRO A 488 35.89 34.02 -4.60
CA PRO A 488 36.00 34.71 -3.31
C PRO A 488 37.37 35.36 -3.05
N ALA A 489 38.45 34.87 -3.68
CA ALA A 489 39.81 35.31 -3.41
C ALA A 489 40.24 36.57 -4.20
N ALA A 490 39.46 37.00 -5.20
CA ALA A 490 39.85 38.09 -6.11
C ALA A 490 39.74 39.50 -5.49
N GLY A 491 39.09 39.65 -4.34
CA GLY A 491 38.82 40.96 -3.72
C GLY A 491 37.85 41.87 -4.50
N GLN A 492 37.46 41.48 -5.70
CA GLN A 492 36.43 42.09 -6.54
C GLN A 492 35.47 41.00 -7.04
N VAL A 493 34.24 41.38 -7.42
CA VAL A 493 33.23 40.41 -7.90
C VAL A 493 33.61 39.89 -9.27
N GLU A 494 34.25 38.71 -9.32
CA GLU A 494 34.52 37.96 -10.54
C GLU A 494 33.59 36.76 -10.66
N LEU A 495 33.03 36.54 -11.85
CA LEU A 495 32.16 35.42 -12.16
C LEU A 495 32.74 34.61 -13.32
N TYR A 496 32.78 33.30 -13.14
CA TYR A 496 33.33 32.32 -14.07
C TYR A 496 32.24 31.37 -14.54
N GLU A 497 32.34 30.89 -15.77
CA GLU A 497 31.40 29.97 -16.40
C GLU A 497 32.12 28.79 -17.05
N THR A 498 31.56 27.60 -16.92
CA THR A 498 32.01 26.42 -17.65
C THR A 498 30.84 25.50 -18.01
N LYS A 499 31.07 24.61 -18.97
CA LYS A 499 30.14 23.52 -19.29
C LYS A 499 30.52 22.29 -18.49
N CYS A 500 29.52 21.63 -17.90
CA CYS A 500 29.74 20.45 -17.07
C CYS A 500 28.74 19.33 -17.38
N THR A 501 29.12 18.10 -17.01
CA THR A 501 28.25 16.94 -17.08
C THR A 501 27.31 16.87 -15.87
N ASP A 502 26.26 16.03 -15.94
CA ASP A 502 25.39 15.76 -14.79
C ASP A 502 26.19 15.35 -13.54
N GLY A 503 27.11 14.40 -13.70
CA GLY A 503 27.93 13.92 -12.60
C GLY A 503 28.76 15.03 -11.96
N GLN A 504 29.36 15.91 -12.76
CA GLN A 504 30.12 17.07 -12.27
C GLN A 504 29.21 18.09 -11.57
N ALA A 505 28.06 18.41 -12.16
CA ALA A 505 27.09 19.32 -11.58
C ALA A 505 26.63 18.85 -10.18
N ARG A 506 26.25 17.57 -10.06
CA ARG A 506 25.85 16.95 -8.79
C ARG A 506 26.99 16.95 -7.78
N GLN A 507 28.19 16.58 -8.22
CA GLN A 507 29.36 16.55 -7.35
C GLN A 507 29.71 17.94 -6.82
N TRP A 508 29.67 18.98 -7.66
CA TRP A 508 29.98 20.35 -7.22
C TRP A 508 28.96 20.93 -6.23
N LEU A 509 27.67 20.62 -6.38
CA LEU A 509 26.67 21.01 -5.37
C LEU A 509 26.97 20.36 -4.02
N LEU A 510 27.32 19.07 -4.02
CA LEU A 510 27.67 18.34 -2.79
C LEU A 510 28.99 18.82 -2.19
N ASP A 511 30.02 19.02 -3.02
CA ASP A 511 31.31 19.52 -2.56
C ASP A 511 31.17 20.92 -1.95
N LEU A 512 30.29 21.77 -2.49
CA LEU A 512 30.05 23.11 -1.95
C LEU A 512 29.30 23.03 -0.63
N GLY A 513 28.26 22.21 -0.54
CA GLY A 513 27.55 21.94 0.71
C GLY A 513 28.45 21.35 1.81
N ASP A 514 29.41 20.51 1.42
CA ASP A 514 30.38 19.87 2.32
C ASP A 514 31.62 20.77 2.60
N GLY A 515 31.70 21.98 2.05
CA GLY A 515 32.84 22.91 2.21
C GLY A 515 34.13 22.52 1.47
N ARG A 516 34.10 21.44 0.68
CA ARG A 516 35.22 20.85 -0.07
C ARG A 516 35.38 21.41 -1.48
N PHE A 517 34.47 22.28 -1.91
CA PHE A 517 34.48 22.85 -3.26
C PHE A 517 35.70 23.73 -3.50
N ARG A 518 36.57 23.28 -4.41
CA ARG A 518 37.79 23.98 -4.85
C ARG A 518 37.91 23.87 -6.37
N PRO A 519 37.12 24.63 -7.15
CA PRO A 519 37.17 24.55 -8.61
C PRO A 519 38.48 25.16 -9.15
N ASP A 520 39.03 24.57 -10.20
CA ASP A 520 40.12 25.17 -10.97
C ASP A 520 39.55 26.27 -11.89
N LEU A 521 39.35 27.46 -11.33
CA LEU A 521 38.79 28.61 -12.04
C LEU A 521 39.67 29.07 -13.21
N GLY A 522 40.95 28.66 -13.29
CA GLY A 522 41.83 28.96 -14.42
C GLY A 522 41.36 28.33 -15.74
N GLN A 523 40.59 27.25 -15.67
CA GLN A 523 40.02 26.58 -16.84
C GLN A 523 38.62 27.09 -17.21
N TRP A 524 38.04 27.99 -16.39
CA TRP A 524 36.69 28.50 -16.58
C TRP A 524 36.75 29.84 -17.31
N LYS A 525 35.72 30.12 -18.13
CA LYS A 525 35.63 31.38 -18.85
C LYS A 525 35.20 32.48 -17.90
N ASN A 526 36.00 33.53 -17.74
CA ASN A 526 35.60 34.72 -16.99
C ASN A 526 34.50 35.49 -17.76
N ILE A 527 33.30 35.58 -17.18
CA ILE A 527 32.11 36.21 -17.77
C ILE A 527 31.72 37.53 -17.07
N THR A 528 32.56 38.03 -16.15
CA THR A 528 32.27 39.21 -15.31
C THR A 528 31.82 40.42 -16.13
N LYS A 529 32.56 40.77 -17.19
CA LYS A 529 32.22 41.92 -18.06
C LYS A 529 30.89 41.74 -18.79
N GLN A 530 30.58 40.51 -19.20
CA GLN A 530 29.34 40.19 -19.92
C GLN A 530 28.13 40.35 -18.99
N VAL A 531 28.20 39.77 -17.78
CA VAL A 531 27.11 39.86 -16.79
C VAL A 531 26.86 41.31 -16.38
N LEU A 532 27.92 42.10 -16.13
CA LEU A 532 27.78 43.51 -15.79
C LEU A 532 27.12 44.34 -16.92
N ALA A 533 27.39 44.01 -18.19
CA ALA A 533 26.73 44.66 -19.32
C ALA A 533 25.24 44.29 -19.42
N GLU A 534 24.88 43.03 -19.17
CA GLU A 534 23.49 42.57 -19.14
C GLU A 534 22.69 43.18 -17.99
N LEU A 535 23.27 43.28 -16.80
CA LEU A 535 22.66 43.95 -15.64
C LEU A 535 22.37 45.43 -15.96
N LYS A 536 23.35 46.17 -16.50
CA LYS A 536 23.16 47.56 -16.94
C LYS A 536 22.04 47.70 -17.98
N LYS A 537 21.88 46.72 -18.88
CA LYS A 537 20.80 46.72 -19.89
C LYS A 537 19.44 46.47 -19.24
N LYS A 538 19.35 45.53 -18.28
CA LYS A 538 18.13 45.28 -17.51
C LYS A 538 17.73 46.49 -16.66
N ASP A 539 18.68 47.14 -16.00
CA ASP A 539 18.42 48.33 -15.19
C ASP A 539 17.90 49.50 -16.04
N LYS A 540 18.48 49.72 -17.22
CA LYS A 540 17.96 50.71 -18.19
C LYS A 540 16.54 50.38 -18.67
N ALA A 541 16.24 49.11 -18.90
CA ALA A 541 14.90 48.67 -19.31
C ALA A 541 13.87 48.86 -18.18
N LYS A 542 14.26 48.56 -16.93
CA LYS A 542 13.43 48.76 -15.73
C LYS A 542 13.18 50.23 -15.44
N ALA A 543 14.20 51.08 -15.58
CA ALA A 543 14.07 52.54 -15.46
C ALA A 543 13.15 53.14 -16.53
N LYS A 544 13.20 52.61 -17.76
CA LYS A 544 12.30 53.03 -18.85
C LYS A 544 10.85 52.52 -18.68
N ALA A 545 10.65 51.37 -18.02
CA ALA A 545 9.33 50.86 -17.70
C ALA A 545 8.67 51.68 -16.57
N ASN A 546 9.45 52.06 -15.55
CA ASN A 546 8.98 52.87 -14.42
C ASN A 546 8.79 54.37 -14.76
N SER A 547 9.30 54.86 -15.90
CA SER A 547 9.04 56.25 -16.35
C SER A 547 7.81 56.39 -17.25
N ASN A 548 7.16 55.27 -17.60
CA ASN A 548 5.95 55.21 -18.44
C ASN A 548 4.68 54.83 -17.64
N THR A 549 4.79 54.82 -16.31
CA THR A 549 3.72 54.81 -15.31
C THR A 549 3.85 56.07 -14.49
#